data_AF-A0A958B4P8-F1
#
_entry.id   AF-A0A958B4P8-F1
#
_cell.length_a   1.000
_cell.length_b   1.000
_cell.length_c   1.000
_cell.angle_alpha   90.00
_cell.angle_beta   90.00
_cell.angle_gamma   90.00
#
_symmetry.space_group_name_H-M   'P 1'
#
loop_
_entity.id
_entity.type
_entity.pdbx_description
1 polymer ?
#
loop_
_entity_poly.entity_id
_entity_poly.type
_entity_poly.pdbx_seq_one_letter_code
_entity_poly.pdbx_strand_id
1 'polypeptide(L)'
;NSLFEDNAEFGLGMRLTLDKRLEYAIELLKHNAEAIGPDLVDALLTADQSDEAGIYDQRQRVAALKQRLASLNGAPGLKQLASLADILVKKSVWIFGGDGWAYDIGYGGLDHVLASGRNINVLVMDTEVYSNTGGQMSKATPRAAVAKFAAAGKPLPKKDLAMIAMSYGNIYVARIAMGASDAQTVRAILDAESYNGPSLILAYSHCIAHGINMTTANDQQKKAVDSGYWPLMRYDPRLADEGKNPLQLDSRAPKIPLRDYVYNETRYTMLTKTKPQHAADLLTLAQEDVTSRWHLYEQMATLDYSDEGNK
;
A
#
# COMPACT_ATOMS: atom_id res chain seq x y z
N ASN A 1 -7.74 -16.32 0.21
CA ASN A 1 -8.81 -15.35 0.53
C ASN A 1 -9.46 -15.85 1.81
N SER A 2 -9.43 -15.04 2.88
CA SER A 2 -10.12 -15.38 4.15
C SER A 2 -11.57 -14.92 4.05
N LEU A 3 -11.89 -13.73 4.56
CA LEU A 3 -13.19 -13.07 4.42
C LEU A 3 -13.00 -11.63 3.92
N PHE A 4 -14.12 -10.90 3.80
CA PHE A 4 -14.11 -9.53 3.29
C PHE A 4 -13.62 -8.54 4.35
N GLU A 5 -13.91 -8.82 5.62
CA GLU A 5 -13.68 -7.97 6.77
C GLU A 5 -12.32 -8.16 7.44
N ASP A 6 -11.70 -9.35 7.33
CA ASP A 6 -10.53 -9.76 8.13
C ASP A 6 -9.21 -9.82 7.35
N ASN A 7 -9.20 -9.29 6.12
CA ASN A 7 -8.08 -9.47 5.20
C ASN A 7 -6.75 -8.89 5.72
N ALA A 8 -6.78 -7.83 6.53
CA ALA A 8 -5.58 -7.26 7.13
C ALA A 8 -5.01 -8.20 8.21
N GLU A 9 -5.88 -8.64 9.11
CA GLU A 9 -5.59 -9.51 10.23
C GLU A 9 -5.12 -10.88 9.76
N PHE A 10 -5.70 -11.37 8.67
CA PHE A 10 -5.27 -12.59 7.99
C PHE A 10 -3.82 -12.48 7.50
N GLY A 11 -3.47 -11.36 6.86
CA GLY A 11 -2.09 -11.07 6.46
C GLY A 11 -1.13 -10.94 7.64
N LEU A 12 -1.58 -10.28 8.72
CA LEU A 12 -0.80 -10.19 9.96
C LEU A 12 -0.54 -11.59 10.56
N GLY A 13 -1.53 -12.47 10.56
CA GLY A 13 -1.38 -13.86 10.98
C GLY A 13 -0.31 -14.62 10.18
N MET A 14 -0.23 -14.39 8.86
CA MET A 14 0.85 -14.92 8.03
C MET A 14 2.21 -14.37 8.45
N ARG A 15 2.33 -13.05 8.65
CA ARG A 15 3.59 -12.41 9.10
C ARG A 15 4.06 -12.96 10.44
N LEU A 16 3.18 -13.06 11.43
CA LEU A 16 3.50 -13.61 12.75
C LEU A 16 3.93 -15.08 12.66
N THR A 17 3.27 -15.88 11.82
CA THR A 17 3.66 -17.27 11.59
C THR A 17 5.04 -17.38 10.96
N LEU A 18 5.34 -16.53 9.97
CA LEU A 18 6.66 -16.50 9.33
C LEU A 18 7.74 -16.08 10.32
N ASP A 19 7.49 -15.05 11.13
CA ASP A 19 8.41 -14.58 12.19
C ASP A 19 8.75 -15.71 13.16
N LYS A 20 7.72 -16.39 13.69
CA LYS A 20 7.94 -17.45 14.69
C LYS A 20 8.64 -18.68 14.10
N ARG A 21 8.33 -19.03 12.85
CA ARG A 21 9.02 -20.12 12.14
C ARG A 21 10.48 -19.77 11.86
N LEU A 22 10.77 -18.51 11.53
CA LEU A 22 12.13 -18.03 11.32
C LEU A 22 12.94 -18.07 12.61
N GLU A 23 12.39 -17.56 13.71
CA GLU A 23 12.99 -17.63 15.05
C GLU A 23 13.35 -19.08 15.40
N TYR A 24 12.40 -20.01 15.24
CA TYR A 24 12.63 -21.42 15.53
C TYR A 24 13.65 -22.09 14.59
N ALA A 25 13.65 -21.74 13.30
CA ALA A 25 14.66 -22.23 12.36
C ALA A 25 16.07 -21.75 12.73
N ILE A 26 16.20 -20.49 13.19
CA ILE A 26 17.47 -19.92 13.67
C ILE A 26 17.96 -20.63 14.93
N GLU A 27 17.07 -20.92 15.89
CA GLU A 27 17.42 -21.70 17.09
C GLU A 27 17.94 -23.10 16.73
N LEU A 28 17.23 -23.81 15.83
CA LEU A 28 17.64 -25.12 15.35
C LEU A 28 18.97 -25.08 14.58
N LEU A 29 19.22 -24.04 13.77
CA LEU A 29 20.50 -23.84 13.09
C LEU A 29 21.64 -23.71 14.11
N LYS A 30 21.48 -22.84 15.11
CA LYS A 30 22.49 -22.59 16.15
C LYS A 30 22.74 -23.85 16.98
N HIS A 31 21.69 -24.55 17.39
CA HIS A 31 21.81 -25.77 18.21
C HIS A 31 22.54 -26.90 17.46
N ASN A 32 22.40 -26.97 16.15
CA ASN A 32 23.00 -28.02 15.31
C ASN A 32 24.22 -27.54 14.52
N ALA A 33 24.84 -26.42 14.92
CA ALA A 33 25.89 -25.77 14.15
C ALA A 33 27.11 -26.66 13.90
N GLU A 34 27.56 -27.45 14.89
CA GLU A 34 28.69 -28.37 14.72
C GLU A 34 28.40 -29.46 13.68
N ALA A 35 27.19 -30.02 13.67
CA ALA A 35 26.80 -31.07 12.73
C ALA A 35 26.63 -30.51 11.30
N ILE A 36 26.02 -29.33 11.18
CA ILE A 36 25.74 -28.68 9.89
C ILE A 36 27.03 -28.12 9.28
N GLY A 37 27.93 -27.58 10.10
CA GLY A 37 29.10 -26.82 9.67
C GLY A 37 28.94 -25.35 10.09
N PRO A 38 29.78 -24.85 11.02
CA PRO A 38 29.67 -23.48 11.54
C PRO A 38 29.68 -22.40 10.46
N ASP A 39 30.53 -22.55 9.44
CA ASP A 39 30.65 -21.57 8.34
C ASP A 39 29.35 -21.43 7.54
N LEU A 40 28.66 -22.54 7.27
CA LEU A 40 27.37 -22.51 6.57
C LEU A 40 26.29 -21.88 7.43
N VAL A 41 26.29 -22.16 8.74
CA VAL A 41 25.35 -21.55 9.68
C VAL A 41 25.57 -20.05 9.77
N ASP A 42 26.81 -19.60 9.93
CA ASP A 42 27.14 -18.16 9.97
C ASP A 42 26.71 -17.45 8.69
N ALA A 43 27.04 -18.03 7.52
CA ALA A 43 26.65 -17.48 6.22
C ALA A 43 25.12 -17.42 6.02
N LEU A 44 24.35 -18.36 6.58
CA LEU A 44 22.88 -18.34 6.53
C LEU A 44 22.28 -17.26 7.42
N LEU A 45 22.89 -17.01 8.59
CA LEU A 45 22.39 -16.08 9.61
C LEU A 45 22.75 -14.62 9.32
N THR A 46 23.90 -14.39 8.69
CA THR A 46 24.43 -13.04 8.40
C THR A 46 24.15 -12.57 6.97
N ALA A 47 23.46 -13.39 6.18
CA ALA A 47 23.11 -13.08 4.79
C ALA A 47 22.31 -11.79 4.65
N ASP A 48 22.83 -10.85 3.87
CA ASP A 48 22.05 -9.74 3.35
C ASP A 48 21.04 -10.25 2.31
N GLN A 49 19.78 -9.85 2.49
CA GLN A 49 18.63 -10.19 1.65
C GLN A 49 17.84 -8.94 1.29
N SER A 50 18.50 -7.78 1.27
CA SER A 50 17.91 -6.48 0.93
C SER A 50 17.56 -6.34 -0.55
N ASP A 51 18.20 -7.13 -1.43
CA ASP A 51 17.95 -7.13 -2.88
C ASP A 51 17.78 -8.55 -3.47
N GLU A 52 17.46 -8.62 -4.76
CA GLU A 52 17.23 -9.91 -5.44
C GLU A 52 18.51 -10.76 -5.52
N ALA A 53 19.69 -10.15 -5.60
CA ALA A 53 20.96 -10.87 -5.63
C ALA A 53 21.22 -11.58 -4.28
N GLY A 54 21.05 -10.87 -3.16
CA GLY A 54 21.16 -11.43 -1.81
C GLY A 54 20.13 -12.53 -1.54
N ILE A 55 18.89 -12.35 -2.02
CA ILE A 55 17.84 -13.37 -1.95
C ILE A 55 18.22 -14.61 -2.79
N TYR A 56 18.76 -14.41 -4.00
CA TYR A 56 19.24 -15.51 -4.86
C TYR A 56 20.34 -16.30 -4.16
N ASP A 57 21.34 -15.62 -3.61
CA ASP A 57 22.44 -16.26 -2.89
C ASP A 57 21.94 -17.00 -1.63
N GLN A 58 20.96 -16.44 -0.92
CA GLN A 58 20.34 -17.11 0.22
C GLN A 58 19.62 -18.40 -0.20
N ARG A 59 18.95 -18.41 -1.36
CA ARG A 59 18.34 -19.64 -1.90
C ARG A 59 19.41 -20.70 -2.16
N GLN A 60 20.60 -20.33 -2.63
CA GLN A 60 21.71 -21.27 -2.81
C GLN A 60 22.22 -21.81 -1.47
N ARG A 61 22.39 -20.95 -0.45
CA ARG A 61 22.77 -21.37 0.91
C ARG A 61 21.74 -22.33 1.53
N VAL A 62 20.45 -22.05 1.34
CA VAL A 62 19.36 -22.93 1.81
C VAL A 62 19.35 -24.26 1.04
N ALA A 63 19.66 -24.27 -0.25
CA ALA A 63 19.81 -25.51 -1.02
C ALA A 63 20.97 -26.38 -0.48
N ALA A 64 22.12 -25.75 -0.19
CA ALA A 64 23.26 -26.42 0.44
C ALA A 64 22.91 -26.97 1.83
N LEU A 65 22.18 -26.19 2.65
CA LEU A 65 21.66 -26.64 3.93
C LEU A 65 20.79 -27.90 3.78
N LYS A 66 19.83 -27.89 2.85
CA LYS A 66 18.95 -29.05 2.62
C LYS A 66 19.73 -30.31 2.22
N GLN A 67 20.73 -30.17 1.36
CA GLN A 67 21.62 -31.28 0.99
C GLN A 67 22.39 -31.81 2.21
N ARG A 68 22.94 -30.91 3.03
CA ARG A 68 23.66 -31.26 4.26
C ARG A 68 22.74 -32.00 5.24
N LEU A 69 21.53 -31.48 5.49
CA LEU A 69 20.56 -32.11 6.39
C LEU A 69 20.13 -33.50 5.92
N ALA A 70 20.01 -33.73 4.61
CA ALA A 70 19.70 -35.04 4.04
C ALA A 70 20.83 -36.07 4.27
N SER A 71 22.09 -35.63 4.32
CA SER A 71 23.25 -36.50 4.60
C SER A 71 23.41 -36.87 6.09
N LEU A 72 22.91 -36.02 7.00
CA LEU A 72 23.13 -36.12 8.45
C LEU A 72 22.11 -37.01 9.18
N ASN A 73 21.43 -37.93 8.47
CA ASN A 73 20.42 -38.87 9.00
C ASN A 73 20.47 -39.06 10.53
N GLY A 74 19.55 -38.44 11.30
CA GLY A 74 19.24 -38.97 12.64
C GLY A 74 19.13 -38.07 13.88
N ALA A 75 18.62 -36.84 13.83
CA ALA A 75 18.09 -36.21 15.05
C ALA A 75 16.72 -35.54 14.79
N PRO A 76 15.76 -35.58 15.75
CA PRO A 76 14.47 -34.90 15.59
C PRO A 76 14.60 -33.41 15.21
N GLY A 77 15.57 -32.71 15.79
CA GLY A 77 15.85 -31.30 15.49
C GLY A 77 16.28 -31.04 14.05
N LEU A 78 17.05 -31.95 13.43
CA LEU A 78 17.46 -31.82 12.03
C LEU A 78 16.29 -32.04 11.06
N LYS A 79 15.36 -32.94 11.40
CA LYS A 79 14.13 -33.16 10.61
C LYS A 79 13.21 -31.95 10.68
N GLN A 80 13.08 -31.33 11.85
CA GLN A 80 12.31 -30.10 12.03
C GLN A 80 12.97 -28.93 11.28
N LEU A 81 14.29 -28.80 11.33
CA LEU A 81 15.00 -27.78 10.57
C LEU A 81 14.82 -27.97 9.06
N ALA A 82 14.84 -29.22 8.58
CA ALA A 82 14.61 -29.52 7.16
C ALA A 82 13.22 -29.07 6.68
N SER A 83 12.18 -29.21 7.51
CA SER A 83 10.82 -28.74 7.16
C SER A 83 10.67 -27.22 7.23
N LEU A 84 11.58 -26.52 7.91
CA LEU A 84 11.58 -25.07 8.05
C LEU A 84 12.60 -24.36 7.16
N ALA A 85 13.57 -25.05 6.56
CA ALA A 85 14.71 -24.44 5.88
C ALA A 85 14.35 -23.32 4.88
N ASP A 86 13.22 -23.44 4.17
CA ASP A 86 12.76 -22.42 3.21
C ASP A 86 12.37 -21.08 3.85
N ILE A 87 12.14 -21.05 5.17
CA ILE A 87 11.84 -19.82 5.92
C ILE A 87 13.04 -18.88 6.02
N LEU A 88 14.26 -19.41 5.89
CA LEU A 88 15.50 -18.65 5.99
C LEU A 88 15.69 -17.68 4.81
N VAL A 89 14.94 -17.90 3.72
CA VAL A 89 14.84 -16.94 2.61
C VAL A 89 13.69 -15.98 2.91
N LYS A 90 13.97 -14.67 2.93
CA LYS A 90 12.99 -13.58 3.16
C LYS A 90 11.72 -13.82 2.35
N LYS A 91 10.57 -13.61 3.00
CA LYS A 91 9.24 -13.67 2.38
C LYS A 91 8.59 -12.30 2.53
N SER A 92 8.01 -11.82 1.44
CA SER A 92 7.22 -10.59 1.42
C SER A 92 5.73 -10.93 1.59
N VAL A 93 5.08 -10.29 2.57
CA VAL A 93 3.66 -10.49 2.87
C VAL A 93 2.88 -9.33 2.26
N TRP A 94 2.03 -9.64 1.29
CA TRP A 94 1.15 -8.67 0.64
C TRP A 94 -0.31 -8.90 0.99
N ILE A 95 -1.01 -7.82 1.31
CA ILE A 95 -2.44 -7.78 1.58
C ILE A 95 -3.09 -6.95 0.47
N PHE A 96 -3.92 -7.60 -0.34
CA PHE A 96 -4.60 -6.96 -1.47
C PHE A 96 -6.08 -6.77 -1.16
N GLY A 97 -6.63 -5.60 -1.47
CA GLY A 97 -8.07 -5.39 -1.40
C GLY A 97 -8.54 -4.13 -2.11
N GLY A 98 -9.85 -3.97 -2.22
CA GLY A 98 -10.48 -2.78 -2.81
C GLY A 98 -10.77 -1.70 -1.77
N ASP A 99 -11.27 -0.54 -2.22
CA ASP A 99 -11.61 0.55 -1.31
C ASP A 99 -12.73 0.20 -0.33
N GLY A 100 -13.73 -0.58 -0.73
CA GLY A 100 -14.80 -1.00 0.18
C GLY A 100 -14.31 -1.86 1.35
N TRP A 101 -13.19 -2.56 1.21
CA TRP A 101 -12.54 -3.21 2.34
C TRP A 101 -11.79 -2.19 3.18
N ALA A 102 -10.83 -1.48 2.56
CA ALA A 102 -9.86 -0.66 3.28
C ALA A 102 -10.46 0.59 3.94
N TYR A 103 -11.48 1.20 3.33
CA TYR A 103 -12.08 2.43 3.83
C TYR A 103 -13.26 2.15 4.77
N ASP A 104 -13.97 1.04 4.56
CA ASP A 104 -15.21 0.70 5.23
C ASP A 104 -15.09 -0.51 6.16
N ILE A 105 -15.39 -1.73 5.68
CA ILE A 105 -15.66 -2.89 6.56
C ILE A 105 -14.40 -3.40 7.28
N GLY A 106 -13.25 -3.38 6.60
CA GLY A 106 -11.97 -3.85 7.14
C GLY A 106 -11.09 -2.74 7.66
N TYR A 107 -11.57 -1.49 7.72
CA TYR A 107 -10.74 -0.35 8.13
C TYR A 107 -10.20 -0.50 9.56
N GLY A 108 -11.01 -0.98 10.50
CA GLY A 108 -10.57 -1.17 11.89
C GLY A 108 -9.41 -2.17 12.00
N GLY A 109 -9.51 -3.29 11.26
CA GLY A 109 -8.45 -4.28 11.15
C GLY A 109 -7.20 -3.72 10.46
N LEU A 110 -7.39 -3.03 9.34
CA LEU A 110 -6.31 -2.39 8.59
C LEU A 110 -5.52 -1.39 9.44
N ASP A 111 -6.22 -0.50 10.15
CA ASP A 111 -5.63 0.49 11.04
C ASP A 111 -4.78 -0.18 12.12
N HIS A 112 -5.34 -1.19 12.81
CA HIS A 112 -4.62 -1.95 13.84
C HIS A 112 -3.38 -2.66 13.29
N VAL A 113 -3.51 -3.28 12.12
CA VAL A 113 -2.45 -4.06 11.48
C VAL A 113 -1.31 -3.15 11.02
N LEU A 114 -1.60 -1.98 10.45
CA LEU A 114 -0.59 -0.98 10.11
C LEU A 114 0.07 -0.41 11.38
N ALA A 115 -0.71 -0.10 12.42
CA ALA A 115 -0.19 0.42 13.69
C ALA A 115 0.72 -0.57 14.43
N SER A 116 0.66 -1.88 14.10
CA SER A 116 1.49 -2.91 14.73
C SER A 116 3.00 -2.76 14.48
N GLY A 117 3.40 -1.96 13.48
CA GLY A 117 4.80 -1.78 13.10
C GLY A 117 5.44 -3.00 12.40
N ARG A 118 4.66 -4.04 12.10
CA ARG A 118 5.16 -5.25 11.44
C ARG A 118 5.47 -5.00 9.97
N ASN A 119 6.46 -5.71 9.44
CA ASN A 119 6.84 -5.63 8.03
C ASN A 119 5.81 -6.36 7.14
N ILE A 120 4.87 -5.59 6.60
CA ILE A 120 3.78 -6.03 5.73
C ILE A 120 3.48 -4.96 4.68
N ASN A 121 3.07 -5.40 3.49
CA ASN A 121 2.72 -4.52 2.39
C ASN A 121 1.21 -4.59 2.11
N VAL A 122 0.53 -3.46 2.09
CA VAL A 122 -0.89 -3.36 1.76
C VAL A 122 -1.05 -2.62 0.44
N LEU A 123 -1.75 -3.23 -0.52
CA LEU A 123 -2.15 -2.58 -1.77
C LEU A 123 -3.67 -2.47 -1.83
N VAL A 124 -4.16 -1.23 -1.78
CA VAL A 124 -5.57 -0.88 -1.95
C VAL A 124 -5.81 -0.45 -3.39
N MET A 125 -6.60 -1.22 -4.12
CA MET A 125 -7.09 -0.88 -5.44
C MET A 125 -8.34 -0.02 -5.30
N ASP A 126 -8.17 1.29 -5.31
CA ASP A 126 -9.23 2.26 -5.04
C ASP A 126 -10.02 2.57 -6.30
N THR A 127 -11.16 1.90 -6.46
CA THR A 127 -12.13 2.17 -7.53
C THR A 127 -13.20 3.15 -7.07
N GLU A 128 -13.14 3.59 -5.82
CA GLU A 128 -14.04 4.58 -5.21
C GLU A 128 -15.51 4.16 -5.15
N VAL A 129 -15.80 2.88 -5.35
CA VAL A 129 -17.11 2.25 -5.25
C VAL A 129 -16.94 0.76 -4.96
N TYR A 130 -17.97 0.10 -4.46
CA TYR A 130 -17.96 -1.36 -4.35
C TYR A 130 -18.22 -1.96 -5.74
N SER A 131 -17.17 -2.07 -6.55
CA SER A 131 -17.27 -2.47 -7.95
C SER A 131 -17.93 -3.85 -8.14
N ASN A 132 -17.48 -4.86 -7.38
CA ASN A 132 -17.93 -6.23 -7.55
C ASN A 132 -19.44 -6.42 -7.28
N THR A 133 -19.99 -5.72 -6.30
CA THR A 133 -21.41 -5.82 -5.91
C THR A 133 -22.30 -4.87 -6.70
N GLY A 134 -21.77 -4.23 -7.75
CA GLY A 134 -22.53 -3.42 -8.69
C GLY A 134 -22.57 -1.93 -8.36
N GLY A 135 -21.49 -1.38 -7.80
CA GLY A 135 -21.25 0.06 -7.72
C GLY A 135 -21.97 0.77 -6.58
N GLN A 136 -21.93 0.20 -5.38
CA GLN A 136 -22.37 0.88 -4.16
C GLN A 136 -21.40 1.96 -3.73
N MET A 137 -21.93 3.00 -3.10
CA MET A 137 -21.14 4.05 -2.45
C MET A 137 -20.28 3.45 -1.32
N SER A 138 -19.01 3.85 -1.30
CA SER A 138 -18.04 3.60 -0.22
C SER A 138 -17.68 4.92 0.47
N LYS A 139 -16.97 4.86 1.61
CA LYS A 139 -16.33 6.07 2.17
C LYS A 139 -15.22 6.62 1.26
N ALA A 140 -14.74 5.84 0.30
CA ALA A 140 -13.81 6.27 -0.74
C ALA A 140 -14.49 6.96 -1.94
N THR A 141 -15.82 6.85 -2.08
CA THR A 141 -16.56 7.58 -3.11
C THR A 141 -16.36 9.10 -2.92
N PRO A 142 -16.03 9.85 -3.98
CA PRO A 142 -15.84 11.30 -3.92
C PRO A 142 -17.17 12.05 -3.82
N ARG A 143 -17.11 13.33 -3.45
CA ARG A 143 -18.27 14.21 -3.51
C ARG A 143 -18.80 14.28 -4.95
N ALA A 144 -20.11 14.48 -5.11
CA ALA A 144 -20.82 14.59 -6.38
C ALA A 144 -20.92 13.30 -7.22
N ALA A 145 -20.12 12.27 -6.98
CA ALA A 145 -20.25 11.01 -7.69
C ALA A 145 -21.55 10.30 -7.34
N VAL A 146 -22.25 9.84 -8.38
CA VAL A 146 -23.46 9.03 -8.29
C VAL A 146 -23.06 7.56 -8.19
N ALA A 147 -23.61 6.89 -7.17
CA ALA A 147 -23.47 5.45 -6.95
C ALA A 147 -24.76 4.92 -6.30
N LYS A 148 -24.91 3.59 -6.17
CA LYS A 148 -26.01 3.04 -5.36
C LYS A 148 -25.85 3.53 -3.91
N PHE A 149 -26.97 3.91 -3.28
CA PHE A 149 -27.02 4.63 -1.99
C PHE A 149 -26.49 6.07 -2.00
N ALA A 150 -26.12 6.60 -3.16
CA ALA A 150 -25.75 8.00 -3.40
C ALA A 150 -26.35 8.51 -4.72
N ALA A 151 -27.63 8.25 -4.96
CA ALA A 151 -28.29 8.53 -6.24
C ALA A 151 -28.35 10.03 -6.60
N ALA A 152 -28.33 10.90 -5.60
CA ALA A 152 -28.28 12.35 -5.77
C ALA A 152 -26.85 12.91 -5.83
N GLY A 153 -25.84 12.04 -5.96
CA GLY A 153 -24.44 12.40 -5.72
C GLY A 153 -24.10 12.30 -4.24
N LYS A 154 -22.89 11.82 -3.93
CA LYS A 154 -22.44 11.77 -2.52
C LYS A 154 -22.23 13.19 -2.00
N PRO A 155 -22.83 13.56 -0.83
CA PRO A 155 -22.75 14.92 -0.32
C PRO A 155 -21.42 15.22 0.39
N LEU A 156 -20.75 14.21 0.95
CA LEU A 156 -19.53 14.37 1.76
C LEU A 156 -18.25 14.12 0.95
N PRO A 157 -17.10 14.69 1.36
CA PRO A 157 -15.82 14.44 0.72
C PRO A 157 -15.37 12.97 0.88
N LYS A 158 -14.41 12.56 0.04
CA LYS A 158 -13.71 11.27 0.16
C LYS A 158 -12.96 11.22 1.50
N LYS A 159 -13.07 10.10 2.23
CA LYS A 159 -12.21 9.83 3.42
C LYS A 159 -10.74 9.81 2.99
N ASP A 160 -9.87 10.50 3.72
CA ASP A 160 -8.46 10.60 3.39
C ASP A 160 -7.64 9.53 4.13
N LEU A 161 -7.63 8.31 3.59
CA LEU A 161 -6.93 7.18 4.21
C LEU A 161 -5.41 7.39 4.25
N ALA A 162 -4.85 8.09 3.26
CA ALA A 162 -3.42 8.39 3.22
C ALA A 162 -3.02 9.30 4.38
N MET A 163 -3.74 10.39 4.60
CA MET A 163 -3.49 11.31 5.72
C MET A 163 -3.65 10.64 7.08
N ILE A 164 -4.66 9.78 7.25
CA ILE A 164 -4.83 9.01 8.49
C ILE A 164 -3.62 8.10 8.72
N ALA A 165 -3.17 7.34 7.73
CA ALA A 165 -2.01 6.47 7.87
C ALA A 165 -0.71 7.25 8.14
N MET A 166 -0.51 8.39 7.48
CA MET A 166 0.66 9.25 7.72
C MET A 166 0.73 9.79 9.16
N SER A 167 -0.41 9.93 9.85
CA SER A 167 -0.44 10.46 11.23
C SER A 167 0.28 9.58 12.25
N TYR A 168 0.54 8.30 11.94
CA TYR A 168 1.34 7.42 12.78
C TYR A 168 2.85 7.70 12.72
N GLY A 169 3.33 8.34 11.65
CA GLY A 169 4.75 8.68 11.46
C GLY A 169 5.65 7.52 11.04
N ASN A 170 5.31 6.27 11.35
CA ASN A 170 6.13 5.08 11.08
C ASN A 170 5.55 4.15 9.98
N ILE A 171 4.50 4.57 9.27
CA ILE A 171 3.90 3.82 8.17
C ILE A 171 4.38 4.44 6.85
N TYR A 172 4.95 3.63 5.96
CA TYR A 172 5.19 4.06 4.59
C TYR A 172 3.86 4.20 3.85
N VAL A 173 3.60 5.35 3.22
CA VAL A 173 2.33 5.59 2.51
C VAL A 173 2.59 6.09 1.11
N ALA A 174 1.97 5.50 0.09
CA ALA A 174 2.05 6.02 -1.27
C ALA A 174 0.67 6.11 -1.93
N ARG A 175 0.47 7.17 -2.72
CA ARG A 175 -0.63 7.24 -3.70
C ARG A 175 -0.04 7.12 -5.09
N ILE A 176 -0.54 6.15 -5.85
CA ILE A 176 -0.04 5.83 -7.19
C ILE A 176 -1.18 5.89 -8.21
N ALA A 177 -0.84 6.20 -9.45
CA ALA A 177 -1.73 6.07 -10.61
C ALA A 177 -0.87 5.78 -11.86
N MET A 178 -0.87 4.53 -12.30
CA MET A 178 0.00 4.04 -13.36
C MET A 178 -0.17 4.80 -14.68
N GLY A 179 -1.40 5.17 -15.04
CA GLY A 179 -1.67 5.95 -16.25
C GLY A 179 -1.15 7.38 -16.21
N ALA A 180 -0.85 7.91 -15.02
CA ALA A 180 -0.25 9.23 -14.86
C ALA A 180 1.28 9.19 -14.79
N SER A 181 1.84 8.21 -14.07
CA SER A 181 3.28 7.94 -14.01
C SER A 181 3.54 6.48 -13.63
N ASP A 182 4.03 5.71 -14.61
CA ASP A 182 4.50 4.34 -14.43
C ASP A 182 5.80 4.29 -13.61
N ALA A 183 6.73 5.22 -13.87
CA ALA A 183 7.98 5.33 -13.13
C ALA A 183 7.76 5.57 -11.64
N GLN A 184 6.86 6.49 -11.27
CA GLN A 184 6.50 6.73 -9.87
C GLN A 184 5.81 5.52 -9.24
N THR A 185 4.95 4.83 -10.00
CA THR A 185 4.27 3.61 -9.54
C THR A 185 5.26 2.50 -9.20
N VAL A 186 6.21 2.21 -10.09
CA VAL A 186 7.25 1.19 -9.85
C VAL A 186 8.11 1.58 -8.65
N ARG A 187 8.55 2.85 -8.58
CA ARG A 187 9.35 3.34 -7.47
C ARG A 187 8.63 3.19 -6.12
N ALA A 188 7.37 3.59 -6.05
CA ALA A 188 6.59 3.50 -4.82
C ALA A 188 6.41 2.05 -4.32
N ILE A 189 6.28 1.08 -5.23
CA ILE A 189 6.16 -0.35 -4.90
C ILE A 189 7.50 -0.91 -4.39
N LEU A 190 8.61 -0.53 -5.03
CA LEU A 190 9.95 -0.92 -4.59
C LEU A 190 10.30 -0.31 -3.23
N ASP A 191 10.03 0.98 -3.05
CA ASP A 191 10.24 1.70 -1.79
C ASP A 191 9.43 1.04 -0.66
N ALA A 192 8.15 0.73 -0.90
CA ALA A 192 7.27 0.05 0.05
C ALA A 192 7.77 -1.34 0.47
N GLU A 193 8.20 -2.18 -0.48
CA GLU A 193 8.70 -3.53 -0.18
C GLU A 193 10.02 -3.48 0.59
N SER A 194 10.88 -2.53 0.24
CA SER A 194 12.18 -2.33 0.89
C SER A 194 12.05 -1.79 2.32
N TYR A 195 10.93 -1.14 2.65
CA TYR A 195 10.71 -0.57 3.97
C TYR A 195 10.53 -1.68 5.01
N ASN A 196 11.34 -1.64 6.08
CA ASN A 196 11.25 -2.64 7.15
C ASN A 196 10.16 -2.28 8.18
N GLY A 197 8.92 -2.23 7.71
CA GLY A 197 7.78 -1.80 8.50
C GLY A 197 6.48 -1.91 7.70
N PRO A 198 5.39 -1.33 8.23
CA PRO A 198 4.09 -1.36 7.56
C PRO A 198 4.09 -0.40 6.37
N SER A 199 3.62 -0.88 5.22
CA SER A 199 3.52 -0.11 3.98
C SER A 199 2.09 -0.11 3.46
N LEU A 200 1.56 1.06 3.08
CA LEU A 200 0.24 1.24 2.48
C LEU A 200 0.35 1.94 1.12
N ILE A 201 -0.06 1.26 0.07
CA ILE A 201 -0.15 1.79 -1.29
C ILE A 201 -1.62 1.93 -1.66
N LEU A 202 -2.04 3.15 -1.98
CA LEU A 202 -3.36 3.46 -2.54
C LEU A 202 -3.20 3.66 -4.06
N ALA A 203 -3.69 2.70 -4.83
CA ALA A 203 -3.66 2.74 -6.28
C ALA A 203 -4.99 3.23 -6.84
N TYR A 204 -4.97 4.31 -7.62
CA TYR A 204 -6.16 4.70 -8.39
C TYR A 204 -6.46 3.62 -9.43
N SER A 205 -7.63 2.97 -9.29
CA SER A 205 -8.06 1.87 -10.14
C SER A 205 -9.31 2.28 -10.91
N HIS A 206 -9.13 2.63 -12.18
CA HIS A 206 -10.25 3.00 -13.03
C HIS A 206 -11.21 1.80 -13.22
N CYS A 207 -12.52 2.04 -13.26
CA CYS A 207 -13.52 0.99 -13.26
C CYS A 207 -14.64 1.27 -14.26
N ILE A 208 -15.27 0.22 -14.79
CA ILE A 208 -16.47 0.33 -15.62
C ILE A 208 -17.60 1.10 -14.90
N ALA A 209 -17.65 1.06 -13.57
CA ALA A 209 -18.62 1.80 -12.75
C ALA A 209 -18.44 3.32 -12.82
N HIS A 210 -17.29 3.81 -13.27
CA HIS A 210 -17.08 5.23 -13.54
C HIS A 210 -17.82 5.66 -14.82
N GLY A 211 -18.08 4.70 -15.72
CA GLY A 211 -18.72 4.93 -17.01
C GLY A 211 -17.84 5.78 -17.93
N ILE A 212 -16.61 5.29 -18.15
CA ILE A 212 -15.59 5.83 -19.05
C ILE A 212 -15.28 4.81 -20.15
N ASN A 213 -14.64 5.25 -21.24
CA ASN A 213 -14.11 4.31 -22.23
C ASN A 213 -12.85 3.61 -21.67
N MET A 214 -12.95 2.29 -21.49
CA MET A 214 -11.88 1.49 -20.90
C MET A 214 -10.63 1.40 -21.79
N THR A 215 -10.76 1.60 -23.11
CA THR A 215 -9.59 1.55 -24.02
C THR A 215 -8.64 2.75 -23.83
N THR A 216 -9.15 3.86 -23.27
CA THR A 216 -8.39 5.09 -23.02
C THR A 216 -8.34 5.43 -21.53
N ALA A 217 -8.56 4.45 -20.64
CA ALA A 217 -8.72 4.71 -19.22
C ALA A 217 -7.43 5.20 -18.52
N ASN A 218 -6.26 4.90 -19.07
CA ASN A 218 -5.00 5.47 -18.58
C ASN A 218 -4.95 7.00 -18.74
N ASP A 219 -5.49 7.54 -19.84
CA ASP A 219 -5.61 8.99 -20.03
C ASP A 219 -6.51 9.62 -18.97
N GLN A 220 -7.54 8.90 -18.53
CA GLN A 220 -8.41 9.35 -17.45
C GLN A 220 -7.69 9.35 -16.09
N GLN A 221 -6.82 8.36 -15.81
CA GLN A 221 -5.95 8.43 -14.63
C GLN A 221 -5.02 9.64 -14.67
N LYS A 222 -4.46 9.94 -15.84
CA LYS A 222 -3.62 11.13 -16.04
C LYS A 222 -4.38 12.40 -15.73
N LYS A 223 -5.62 12.55 -16.24
CA LYS A 223 -6.51 13.69 -15.92
C LYS A 223 -6.86 13.76 -14.43
N ALA A 224 -7.02 12.62 -13.75
CA ALA A 224 -7.25 12.59 -12.30
C ALA A 224 -6.07 13.21 -11.54
N VAL A 225 -4.82 12.94 -11.97
CA VAL A 225 -3.63 13.57 -11.37
C VAL A 225 -3.51 15.03 -11.79
N ASP A 226 -3.63 15.34 -13.09
CA ASP A 226 -3.46 16.70 -13.62
C ASP A 226 -4.54 17.68 -13.09
N SER A 227 -5.69 17.20 -12.63
CA SER A 227 -6.73 18.02 -11.98
C SER A 227 -6.54 18.20 -10.47
N GLY A 228 -5.53 17.55 -9.87
CA GLY A 228 -5.36 17.50 -8.41
C GLY A 228 -6.32 16.56 -7.70
N TYR A 229 -7.23 15.88 -8.40
CA TYR A 229 -8.17 14.95 -7.81
C TYR A 229 -7.46 13.78 -7.11
N TRP A 230 -6.40 13.28 -7.74
CA TRP A 230 -5.55 12.20 -7.22
C TRP A 230 -4.07 12.62 -7.18
N PRO A 231 -3.61 13.39 -6.19
CA PRO A 231 -2.19 13.73 -6.08
C PRO A 231 -1.35 12.46 -5.89
N LEU A 232 -0.22 12.40 -6.59
CA LEU A 232 0.79 11.35 -6.43
C LEU A 232 1.74 11.77 -5.32
N MET A 233 2.00 10.87 -4.38
CA MET A 233 2.85 11.15 -3.24
C MET A 233 3.46 9.87 -2.68
N ARG A 234 4.57 10.03 -1.96
CA ARG A 234 5.20 9.01 -1.12
C ARG A 234 5.54 9.64 0.22
N TYR A 235 5.18 8.98 1.30
CA TYR A 235 5.59 9.28 2.66
C TYR A 235 6.52 8.16 3.10
N ASP A 236 7.80 8.47 3.26
CA ASP A 236 8.83 7.52 3.65
C ASP A 236 9.40 7.89 5.02
N PRO A 237 9.03 7.15 6.09
CA PRO A 237 9.50 7.41 7.45
C PRO A 237 11.02 7.47 7.58
N ARG A 238 11.77 6.72 6.73
CA ARG A 238 13.24 6.67 6.78
C ARG A 238 13.88 8.03 6.52
N LEU A 239 13.21 8.91 5.77
CA LEU A 239 13.73 10.26 5.49
C LEU A 239 13.72 11.14 6.74
N ALA A 240 12.75 10.95 7.65
CA ALA A 240 12.72 11.69 8.90
C ALA A 240 13.95 11.37 9.77
N ASP A 241 14.41 10.12 9.77
CA ASP A 241 15.64 9.69 10.46
C ASP A 241 16.91 10.35 9.87
N GLU A 242 16.82 10.84 8.62
CA GLU A 242 17.88 11.59 7.93
C GLU A 242 17.71 13.13 8.07
N GLY A 243 16.77 13.60 8.89
CA GLY A 243 16.43 15.02 9.02
C GLY A 243 15.79 15.63 7.77
N LYS A 244 15.19 14.80 6.91
CA LYS A 244 14.49 15.22 5.69
C LYS A 244 12.98 15.04 5.86
N ASN A 245 12.21 15.84 5.13
CA ASN A 245 10.76 15.71 5.15
C ASN A 245 10.36 14.33 4.56
N PRO A 246 9.60 13.49 5.31
CA PRO A 246 9.17 12.18 4.83
C PRO A 246 8.17 12.27 3.68
N LEU A 247 7.37 13.34 3.61
CA LEU A 247 6.37 13.53 2.56
C LEU A 247 7.01 14.13 1.29
N GLN A 248 6.95 13.34 0.22
CA GLN A 248 7.34 13.71 -1.13
C GLN A 248 6.08 13.82 -1.99
N LEU A 249 5.79 15.02 -2.49
CA LEU A 249 4.69 15.25 -3.44
C LEU A 249 5.21 15.04 -4.88
N ASP A 250 4.93 13.87 -5.45
CA ASP A 250 5.47 13.45 -6.75
C ASP A 250 4.68 14.04 -7.94
N SER A 251 3.42 14.44 -7.73
CA SER A 251 2.63 15.19 -8.72
C SER A 251 2.90 16.70 -8.64
N ARG A 252 2.72 17.40 -9.75
CA ARG A 252 2.73 18.88 -9.78
C ARG A 252 1.36 19.44 -9.41
N ALA A 253 1.33 20.74 -9.10
CA ALA A 253 0.09 21.48 -8.86
C ALA A 253 -0.95 21.28 -9.99
N PRO A 254 -2.26 21.35 -9.66
CA PRO A 254 -3.33 21.13 -10.62
C PRO A 254 -3.17 22.02 -11.87
N LYS A 255 -3.21 21.40 -13.04
CA LYS A 255 -3.05 22.05 -14.35
C LYS A 255 -4.38 22.27 -15.07
N ILE A 256 -5.39 21.48 -14.72
CA ILE A 256 -6.74 21.57 -15.28
C ILE A 256 -7.75 21.69 -14.14
N PRO A 257 -8.90 22.36 -14.34
CA PRO A 257 -9.96 22.40 -13.35
C PRO A 257 -10.59 21.02 -13.16
N LEU A 258 -11.14 20.75 -11.97
CA LEU A 258 -11.73 19.45 -11.63
C LEU A 258 -12.82 19.02 -12.63
N ARG A 259 -13.62 19.97 -13.11
CA ARG A 259 -14.70 19.75 -14.09
C ARG A 259 -14.21 19.06 -15.37
N ASP A 260 -12.98 19.35 -15.82
CA ASP A 260 -12.40 18.81 -17.04
C ASP A 260 -11.98 17.35 -16.88
N TYR A 261 -11.84 16.86 -15.63
CA TYR A 261 -11.69 15.44 -15.30
C TYR A 261 -13.07 14.78 -15.11
N VAL A 262 -13.90 15.29 -14.20
CA VAL A 262 -15.13 14.59 -13.76
C VAL A 262 -16.19 14.45 -14.85
N TYR A 263 -16.30 15.41 -15.79
CA TYR A 263 -17.28 15.33 -16.87
C TYR A 263 -16.93 14.35 -17.99
N ASN A 264 -15.77 13.68 -17.92
CA ASN A 264 -15.51 12.51 -18.77
C ASN A 264 -16.17 11.22 -18.21
N GLU A 265 -16.74 11.25 -17.00
CA GLU A 265 -17.25 10.04 -16.34
C GLU A 265 -18.76 10.11 -16.17
N THR A 266 -19.45 9.03 -16.54
CA THR A 266 -20.91 8.92 -16.45
C THR A 266 -21.40 9.07 -15.00
N ARG A 267 -20.61 8.62 -14.01
CA ARG A 267 -20.94 8.77 -12.58
C ARG A 267 -21.10 10.23 -12.12
N TYR A 268 -20.61 11.22 -12.88
CA TYR A 268 -20.88 12.64 -12.60
C TYR A 268 -21.88 13.25 -13.59
N THR A 269 -21.78 12.92 -14.88
CA THR A 269 -22.64 13.53 -15.91
C THR A 269 -24.10 13.10 -15.83
N MET A 270 -24.43 11.99 -15.17
CA MET A 270 -25.85 11.66 -14.91
C MET A 270 -26.50 12.63 -13.93
N LEU A 271 -25.75 13.16 -12.97
CA LEU A 271 -26.30 14.11 -12.01
C LEU A 271 -26.58 15.46 -12.67
N THR A 272 -25.72 15.91 -13.58
CA THR A 272 -25.94 17.16 -14.31
C THR A 272 -27.19 17.10 -15.20
N LYS A 273 -27.55 15.92 -15.72
CA LYS A 273 -28.78 15.71 -16.51
C LYS A 273 -30.04 15.69 -15.66
N THR A 274 -29.98 15.11 -14.46
CA THR A 274 -31.15 14.88 -13.61
C THR A 274 -31.40 16.01 -12.60
N LYS A 275 -30.35 16.63 -12.08
CA LYS A 275 -30.40 17.71 -11.07
C LYS A 275 -29.29 18.77 -11.34
N PRO A 276 -29.43 19.60 -12.40
CA PRO A 276 -28.35 20.48 -12.86
C PRO A 276 -27.82 21.44 -11.80
N GLN A 277 -28.72 22.13 -11.08
CA GLN A 277 -28.31 23.09 -10.04
C GLN A 277 -27.56 22.40 -8.91
N HIS A 278 -28.10 21.28 -8.40
CA HIS A 278 -27.46 20.51 -7.34
C HIS A 278 -26.09 19.96 -7.76
N ALA A 279 -25.97 19.52 -9.02
CA ALA A 279 -24.70 19.05 -9.56
C ALA A 279 -23.64 20.16 -9.60
N ALA A 280 -24.04 21.39 -9.97
CA ALA A 280 -23.15 22.56 -9.97
C ALA A 280 -22.71 22.94 -8.54
N ASP A 281 -23.65 22.93 -7.58
CA ASP A 281 -23.35 23.21 -6.18
C ASP A 281 -22.35 22.18 -5.61
N LEU A 282 -22.59 20.88 -5.84
CA LEU A 282 -21.69 19.82 -5.40
C LEU A 282 -20.33 19.85 -6.11
N LEU A 283 -20.28 20.25 -7.37
CA LEU A 283 -19.01 20.37 -8.11
C LEU A 283 -18.16 21.52 -7.56
N THR A 284 -18.79 22.63 -7.16
CA THR A 284 -18.10 23.75 -6.50
C THR A 284 -17.45 23.27 -5.21
N LEU A 285 -18.21 22.59 -4.34
CA LEU A 285 -17.68 22.00 -3.11
C LEU A 285 -16.60 20.93 -3.38
N ALA A 286 -16.73 20.14 -4.44
CA ALA A 286 -15.73 19.14 -4.81
C ALA A 286 -14.42 19.79 -5.28
N GLN A 287 -14.50 20.92 -5.99
CA GLN A 287 -13.32 21.70 -6.37
C GLN A 287 -12.63 22.28 -5.13
N GLU A 288 -13.39 22.80 -4.16
CA GLU A 288 -12.87 23.27 -2.88
C GLU A 288 -12.18 22.15 -2.08
N ASP A 289 -12.78 20.94 -2.04
CA ASP A 289 -12.18 19.78 -1.39
C ASP A 289 -10.80 19.44 -1.99
N VAL A 290 -10.70 19.45 -3.34
CA VAL A 290 -9.46 19.16 -4.07
C VAL A 290 -8.40 20.22 -3.81
N THR A 291 -8.77 21.50 -3.91
CA THR A 291 -7.86 22.62 -3.67
C THR A 291 -7.36 22.63 -2.21
N SER A 292 -8.25 22.41 -1.24
CA SER A 292 -7.89 22.38 0.17
C SER A 292 -6.95 21.22 0.49
N ARG A 293 -7.21 20.02 -0.05
CA ARG A 293 -6.33 18.87 0.12
C ARG A 293 -4.96 19.10 -0.52
N TRP A 294 -4.92 19.69 -1.71
CA TRP A 294 -3.66 20.03 -2.37
C TRP A 294 -2.81 20.96 -1.49
N HIS A 295 -3.38 22.09 -1.05
CA HIS A 295 -2.65 23.04 -0.21
C HIS A 295 -2.17 22.41 1.10
N LEU A 296 -2.97 21.53 1.72
CA LEU A 296 -2.55 20.84 2.94
C LEU A 296 -1.31 19.97 2.69
N TYR A 297 -1.30 19.14 1.65
CA TYR A 297 -0.13 18.31 1.34
C TYR A 297 1.06 19.12 0.88
N GLU A 298 0.86 20.21 0.14
CA GLU A 298 1.90 21.14 -0.27
C GLU A 298 2.57 21.76 0.97
N GLN A 299 1.78 22.26 1.93
CA GLN A 299 2.29 22.78 3.20
C GLN A 299 3.05 21.71 3.99
N MET A 300 2.48 20.50 4.11
CA MET A 300 3.13 19.39 4.80
C MET A 300 4.48 19.02 4.17
N ALA A 301 4.59 19.03 2.84
CA ALA A 301 5.82 18.73 2.12
C ALA A 301 6.88 19.84 2.24
N THR A 302 6.51 21.02 2.75
CA THR A 302 7.44 22.14 3.03
C THR A 302 7.85 22.24 4.50
N LEU A 303 7.30 21.41 5.39
CA LEU A 303 7.69 21.38 6.80
C LEU A 303 9.18 21.06 6.92
N ASP A 304 9.85 21.77 7.83
CA ASP A 304 11.25 21.56 8.16
C ASP A 304 11.40 20.39 9.13
N TYR A 305 12.30 19.46 8.78
CA TYR A 305 12.65 18.27 9.56
C TYR A 305 14.13 18.27 9.94
N SER A 306 14.87 19.33 9.63
CA SER A 306 16.26 19.45 10.04
C SER A 306 16.34 19.54 11.57
N ASP A 307 17.30 18.81 12.15
CA ASP A 307 17.55 18.78 13.60
C ASP A 307 18.16 20.13 14.07
N GLU A 308 17.38 21.21 14.04
CA GLU A 308 17.72 22.47 14.71
C GLU A 308 17.29 22.42 16.19
N GLY A 309 17.78 21.46 17.00
CA GLY A 309 17.38 21.49 18.42
C GLY A 309 17.73 20.37 19.41
N ASN A 310 18.75 19.53 19.21
CA ASN A 310 19.24 18.70 20.32
C ASN A 310 20.78 18.55 20.27
N LYS A 311 21.47 19.59 20.77
CA LYS A 311 22.85 19.53 21.26
C LYS A 311 22.88 20.05 22.68
#